data_AF-A0A5E4IAG9-F1
#
_entry.id   AF-A0A5E4IAG9-F1
#
_cell.length_a   1.000
_cell.length_b   1.000
_cell.length_c   1.000
_cell.angle_alpha   90.00
_cell.angle_beta   90.00
_cell.angle_gamma   90.00
#
_symmetry.space_group_name_H-M   'P 1'
#
loop_
_entity.id
_entity.type
_entity.pdbx_description
1 polymer ?
#
loop_
_entity_poly.entity_id
_entity_poly.type
_entity_poly.pdbx_seq_one_letter_code
_entity_poly.pdbx_strand_id
1 'polypeptide(L)'
;MAMSSLDASLEIDFVETAKGSVYKYLPDGRTQRFKKAENKMKEPQDALVFVPPYDWVWKSAPKELIANNAFGENELIYDEILLSYVQGEGKKNYIVDRNGRKLETNKQIAQTNGDVYLTFGDAKKVDFYIPVSKAPKLGWCTYDTRKYMNGAQTMRERHLGNKVVKIAYRDGRIVS
;
A
#
# COMPACT_ATOMS: atom_id res chain seq x y z
N MET A 1 -1.56 -14.87 22.08
CA MET A 1 -2.82 -14.68 21.32
C MET A 1 -2.52 -13.80 20.13
N ALA A 2 -2.75 -14.27 18.91
CA ALA A 2 -2.56 -13.47 17.70
C ALA A 2 -3.78 -12.56 17.53
N MET A 3 -3.60 -11.25 17.75
CA MET A 3 -4.62 -10.24 17.45
C MET A 3 -4.91 -10.25 15.95
N SER A 4 -6.19 -10.13 15.60
CA SER A 4 -6.62 -10.02 14.21
C SER A 4 -6.10 -8.71 13.61
N SER A 5 -5.74 -8.69 12.32
CA SER A 5 -5.30 -7.46 11.64
C SER A 5 -6.39 -6.37 11.55
N LEU A 6 -7.65 -6.71 11.85
CA LEU A 6 -8.75 -5.76 11.93
C LEU A 6 -8.66 -4.92 13.22
N ASP A 7 -8.26 -5.53 14.34
CA ASP A 7 -8.07 -4.85 15.64
C ASP A 7 -6.95 -3.82 15.58
N ALA A 8 -5.83 -4.14 14.92
CA ALA A 8 -4.69 -3.22 14.84
C ALA A 8 -5.03 -1.89 14.11
N SER A 9 -5.91 -1.93 13.11
CA SER A 9 -6.36 -0.73 12.38
C SER A 9 -7.35 0.14 13.18
N LEU A 10 -8.04 -0.44 14.15
CA LEU A 10 -8.95 0.28 15.05
C LEU A 10 -8.18 1.02 16.15
N GLU A 11 -6.95 0.62 16.44
CA GLU A 11 -6.08 1.29 17.40
C GLU A 11 -5.27 2.45 16.79
N ILE A 12 -5.13 2.51 15.47
CA ILE A 12 -4.35 3.57 14.81
C ILE A 12 -5.26 4.78 14.52
N ASP A 13 -4.78 5.97 14.86
CA ASP A 13 -5.45 7.22 14.49
C ASP A 13 -4.96 7.69 13.12
N PHE A 14 -3.64 7.86 12.97
CA PHE A 14 -3.05 8.26 11.69
C PHE A 14 -1.62 7.75 11.47
N VAL A 15 -1.23 7.80 10.20
CA VAL A 15 0.14 7.55 9.74
C VAL A 15 0.65 8.78 8.99
N GLU A 16 1.88 9.21 9.28
CA GLU A 16 2.54 10.30 8.56
C GLU A 16 3.73 9.77 7.76
N THR A 17 3.89 10.30 6.55
CA THR A 17 4.98 9.94 5.63
C THR A 17 6.03 11.04 5.53
N ALA A 18 7.23 10.71 5.08
CA ALA A 18 8.40 11.61 5.05
C ALA A 18 8.19 12.94 4.30
N LYS A 19 7.20 13.03 3.40
CA LYS A 19 6.83 14.26 2.69
C LYS A 19 5.56 14.91 3.24
N GLY A 20 5.20 14.61 4.48
CA GLY A 20 4.10 15.24 5.22
C GLY A 20 2.70 14.84 4.72
N SER A 21 2.55 13.71 4.03
CA SER A 21 1.20 13.16 3.79
C SER A 21 0.74 12.42 5.04
N VAL A 22 -0.45 12.75 5.52
CA VAL A 22 -1.08 12.16 6.71
C VAL A 22 -2.27 11.32 6.28
N TYR A 23 -2.28 10.05 6.66
CA TYR A 23 -3.34 9.09 6.38
C TYR A 23 -4.13 8.83 7.66
N LYS A 24 -5.37 9.33 7.71
CA LYS A 24 -6.28 9.13 8.85
C LYS A 24 -7.17 7.92 8.61
N TYR A 25 -7.36 7.08 9.62
CA TYR A 25 -8.28 5.95 9.56
C TYR A 25 -9.71 6.42 9.91
N LEU A 26 -10.65 6.19 9.01
CA LEU A 26 -12.04 6.62 9.16
C LEU A 26 -12.89 5.56 9.90
N PRO A 27 -14.01 5.95 10.55
CA PRO A 27 -14.89 5.01 11.22
C PRO A 27 -15.52 3.95 10.31
N ASP A 28 -15.66 4.24 9.02
CA ASP A 28 -16.21 3.31 8.01
C ASP A 28 -15.17 2.30 7.48
N GLY A 29 -13.95 2.33 8.01
CA GLY A 29 -12.85 1.44 7.63
C GLY A 29 -12.01 1.92 6.44
N ARG A 30 -12.38 3.04 5.80
CA ARG A 30 -11.55 3.67 4.76
C ARG A 30 -10.43 4.50 5.38
N THR A 31 -9.52 4.96 4.52
CA THR A 31 -8.44 5.89 4.94
C THR A 31 -8.51 7.17 4.13
N GLN A 32 -8.32 8.32 4.78
CA GLN A 32 -8.32 9.61 4.08
C GLN A 32 -6.94 10.26 4.17
N ARG A 33 -6.40 10.67 3.01
CA ARG A 33 -5.09 11.30 2.91
C ARG A 33 -5.21 12.83 2.92
N PHE A 34 -4.56 13.48 3.87
CA PHE A 34 -4.22 14.90 3.82
C PHE A 34 -2.84 15.07 3.20
N LYS A 35 -2.72 15.89 2.15
CA LYS A 35 -1.42 16.22 1.55
C LYS A 35 -1.02 17.63 1.99
N LYS A 36 -0.10 17.72 2.95
CA LYS A 36 0.34 19.00 3.54
C LYS A 36 0.90 19.98 2.50
N ALA A 37 1.66 19.48 1.53
CA ALA A 37 2.22 20.30 0.44
C ALA A 37 1.13 20.99 -0.43
N GLU A 38 -0.07 20.42 -0.52
CA GLU A 38 -1.19 20.99 -1.25
C GLU A 38 -2.23 21.66 -0.32
N ASN A 39 -2.03 21.56 1.00
CA ASN A 39 -3.04 21.90 2.01
C ASN A 39 -4.44 21.33 1.69
N LYS A 40 -4.49 20.08 1.19
CA LYS A 40 -5.71 19.50 0.63
C LYS A 40 -6.03 18.12 1.21
N MET A 41 -7.28 17.94 1.62
CA MET A 41 -7.88 16.64 1.89
C MET A 41 -8.20 15.94 0.57
N LYS A 42 -7.70 14.72 0.41
CA LYS A 42 -8.07 13.86 -0.71
C LYS A 42 -9.34 13.07 -0.37
N GLU A 43 -9.94 12.53 -1.41
CA GLU A 43 -11.07 11.61 -1.26
C GLU A 43 -10.67 10.38 -0.43
N PRO A 44 -11.61 9.80 0.33
CA PRO A 44 -11.39 8.54 1.03
C PRO A 44 -10.91 7.43 0.08
N GLN A 45 -9.95 6.65 0.55
CA GLN A 45 -9.34 5.53 -0.15
C GLN A 45 -9.92 4.23 0.39
N ASP A 46 -10.22 3.31 -0.52
CA ASP A 46 -10.87 2.04 -0.19
C ASP A 46 -9.87 1.07 0.46
N ALA A 47 -8.62 1.08 -0.02
CA ALA A 47 -7.55 0.23 0.46
C ALA A 47 -6.24 1.00 0.68
N LEU A 48 -5.53 0.64 1.74
CA LEU A 48 -4.18 1.09 2.10
C LEU A 48 -3.35 -0.13 2.54
N VAL A 49 -2.19 -0.31 1.94
CA VAL A 49 -1.17 -1.29 2.35
C VAL A 49 0.20 -0.62 2.42
N PHE A 50 1.16 -1.31 3.04
CA PHE A 50 2.51 -0.79 3.21
C PHE A 50 3.50 -1.64 2.43
N VAL A 51 4.24 -0.98 1.56
CA VAL A 51 5.21 -1.56 0.63
C VAL A 51 6.59 -1.58 1.31
N PRO A 52 7.25 -2.75 1.39
CA PRO A 52 8.56 -2.87 2.03
C PRO A 52 9.65 -2.08 1.29
N PRO A 53 10.71 -1.64 2.00
CA PRO A 53 11.88 -1.04 1.36
C PRO A 53 12.70 -2.09 0.60
N TYR A 54 13.56 -1.62 -0.32
CA TYR A 54 14.40 -2.46 -1.17
C TYR A 54 15.16 -3.55 -0.41
N ASP A 55 15.87 -3.17 0.66
CA ASP A 55 16.68 -4.11 1.47
C ASP A 55 15.85 -5.25 2.07
N TRP A 56 14.58 -4.98 2.40
CA TRP A 56 13.69 -6.00 2.94
C TRP A 56 13.26 -6.96 1.83
N VAL A 57 12.90 -6.43 0.66
CA VAL A 57 12.49 -7.24 -0.51
C VAL A 57 13.64 -8.13 -0.97
N TRP A 58 14.85 -7.59 -1.08
CA TRP A 58 16.02 -8.35 -1.52
C TRP A 58 16.35 -9.55 -0.61
N LYS A 59 16.05 -9.44 0.69
CA LYS A 59 16.28 -10.52 1.66
C LYS A 59 15.13 -11.53 1.74
N SER A 60 13.92 -11.13 1.35
CA SER A 60 12.69 -11.88 1.67
C SER A 60 11.92 -12.36 0.44
N ALA A 61 12.19 -11.81 -0.74
CA ALA A 61 11.51 -12.18 -1.98
C ALA A 61 11.98 -13.55 -2.51
N PRO A 62 11.14 -14.25 -3.30
CA PRO A 62 11.57 -15.44 -4.03
C PRO A 62 12.82 -15.19 -4.85
N LYS A 63 13.76 -16.15 -4.80
CA LYS A 63 15.06 -16.03 -5.49
C LYS A 63 14.90 -15.85 -7.01
N GLU A 64 13.84 -16.36 -7.62
CA GLU A 64 13.62 -16.17 -9.07
C GLU A 64 13.34 -14.71 -9.43
N LEU A 65 12.60 -13.96 -8.59
CA LEU A 65 12.31 -12.54 -8.85
C LEU A 65 13.57 -11.68 -8.72
N ILE A 66 14.43 -12.05 -7.75
CA ILE A 66 15.75 -11.44 -7.55
C ILE A 66 16.67 -11.74 -8.74
N ALA A 67 16.75 -13.01 -9.17
CA ALA A 67 17.60 -13.44 -10.27
C ALA A 67 17.23 -12.80 -11.61
N ASN A 68 15.94 -12.50 -11.82
CA ASN A 68 15.45 -11.82 -13.02
C ASN A 68 15.54 -10.28 -12.94
N ASN A 69 16.22 -9.74 -11.91
CA ASN A 69 16.37 -8.30 -11.65
C ASN A 69 15.03 -7.54 -11.64
N ALA A 70 13.95 -8.16 -11.17
CA ALA A 70 12.61 -7.58 -11.21
C ALA A 70 12.48 -6.31 -10.34
N PHE A 71 13.42 -6.10 -9.41
CA PHE A 71 13.41 -5.01 -8.44
C PHE A 71 14.53 -3.99 -8.65
N GLY A 72 15.38 -4.18 -9.67
CA GLY A 72 16.55 -3.35 -9.90
C GLY A 72 17.71 -3.61 -8.92
N GLU A 73 18.79 -2.86 -9.13
CA GLU A 73 20.09 -3.08 -8.48
C GLU A 73 20.29 -2.26 -7.20
N ASN A 74 19.41 -1.29 -6.93
CA ASN A 74 19.47 -0.44 -5.75
C ASN A 74 18.09 0.17 -5.42
N GLU A 75 18.02 0.85 -4.28
CA GLU A 75 16.78 1.47 -3.78
C GLU A 75 16.17 2.51 -4.73
N LEU A 76 17.00 3.32 -5.40
CA LEU A 76 16.50 4.34 -6.33
C LEU A 76 15.80 3.69 -7.52
N ILE A 77 16.44 2.69 -8.14
CA ILE A 77 15.87 1.96 -9.28
C ILE A 77 14.61 1.21 -8.84
N TYR A 78 14.61 0.61 -7.64
CA TYR A 78 13.43 -0.04 -7.09
C TYR A 78 12.24 0.90 -7.01
N ASP A 79 12.42 2.07 -6.39
CA ASP A 79 11.37 3.07 -6.24
C ASP A 79 10.86 3.57 -7.61
N GLU A 80 11.75 3.79 -8.58
CA GLU A 80 11.40 4.17 -9.95
C GLU A 80 10.60 3.07 -10.67
N ILE A 81 11.02 1.81 -10.55
CA ILE A 81 10.29 0.66 -11.11
C ILE A 81 8.88 0.65 -10.53
N LEU A 82 8.73 0.66 -9.21
CA LEU A 82 7.40 0.62 -8.59
C LEU A 82 6.52 1.78 -9.06
N LEU A 83 7.07 2.99 -9.08
CA LEU A 83 6.35 4.19 -9.50
C LEU A 83 5.89 4.09 -10.95
N SER A 84 6.76 3.61 -11.85
CA SER A 84 6.46 3.46 -13.28
C SER A 84 5.28 2.50 -13.52
N TYR A 85 5.14 1.45 -12.71
CA TYR A 85 4.00 0.54 -12.80
C TYR A 85 2.73 1.11 -12.17
N VAL A 86 2.85 1.84 -11.06
CA VAL A 86 1.69 2.42 -10.36
C VAL A 86 1.06 3.55 -11.19
N GLN A 87 1.89 4.36 -11.84
CA GLN A 87 1.46 5.56 -12.57
C GLN A 87 1.43 5.37 -14.09
N GLY A 88 2.08 4.33 -14.62
CA GLY A 88 2.19 4.10 -16.06
C GLY A 88 0.87 3.80 -16.74
N GLU A 89 0.75 4.29 -17.98
CA GLU A 89 -0.38 4.00 -18.86
C GLU A 89 -0.45 2.49 -19.17
N GLY A 90 -1.66 1.94 -19.21
CA GLY A 90 -1.90 0.51 -19.45
C GLY A 90 -1.55 -0.42 -18.28
N LYS A 91 -0.74 0.04 -17.33
CA LYS A 91 -0.34 -0.76 -16.16
C LYS A 91 -1.49 -0.94 -15.18
N LYS A 92 -1.52 -2.09 -14.51
CA LYS A 92 -2.52 -2.46 -13.50
C LYS A 92 -1.83 -3.01 -12.26
N ASN A 93 -2.32 -2.56 -11.10
CA ASN A 93 -1.87 -3.07 -9.80
C ASN A 93 -3.09 -3.48 -8.98
N TYR A 94 -2.99 -4.63 -8.35
CA TYR A 94 -4.02 -5.18 -7.49
C TYR A 94 -3.39 -5.63 -6.18
N ILE A 95 -4.11 -5.38 -5.10
CA ILE A 95 -3.83 -6.02 -3.82
C ILE A 95 -4.52 -7.37 -3.87
N VAL A 96 -3.80 -8.45 -3.59
CA VAL A 96 -4.30 -9.83 -3.68
C VAL A 96 -3.91 -10.64 -2.45
N ASP A 97 -4.68 -11.67 -2.14
CA ASP A 97 -4.25 -12.72 -1.21
C ASP A 97 -3.35 -13.76 -1.90
N ARG A 98 -2.85 -14.74 -1.12
CA ARG A 98 -2.02 -15.86 -1.62
C ARG A 98 -2.64 -16.68 -2.76
N ASN A 99 -3.96 -16.63 -2.94
CA ASN A 99 -4.67 -17.37 -3.99
C ASN A 99 -4.94 -16.47 -5.21
N GLY A 100 -4.41 -15.24 -5.23
CA GLY A 100 -4.62 -14.28 -6.32
C GLY A 100 -5.98 -13.59 -6.29
N ARG A 101 -6.78 -13.77 -5.22
CA ARG A 101 -8.08 -13.10 -5.12
C ARG A 101 -7.85 -11.62 -4.78
N LYS A 102 -8.47 -10.73 -5.57
CA LYS A 102 -8.37 -9.28 -5.40
C LYS A 102 -9.03 -8.83 -4.09
N LEU A 103 -8.29 -8.02 -3.34
CA LEU A 103 -8.71 -7.37 -2.11
C LEU A 103 -8.85 -5.87 -2.41
N GLU A 104 -10.07 -5.37 -2.44
CA GLU A 104 -10.38 -4.02 -2.91
C GLU A 104 -10.62 -3.03 -1.77
N THR A 105 -10.80 -3.53 -0.54
CA THR A 105 -11.07 -2.70 0.63
C THR A 105 -10.18 -3.08 1.82
N ASN A 106 -9.91 -2.14 2.71
CA ASN A 106 -9.23 -2.37 3.99
C ASN A 106 -9.89 -3.49 4.80
N LYS A 107 -11.24 -3.58 4.76
CA LYS A 107 -11.98 -4.65 5.43
C LYS A 107 -11.61 -6.03 4.88
N GLN A 108 -11.57 -6.19 3.56
CA GLN A 108 -11.16 -7.46 2.92
C GLN A 108 -9.70 -7.79 3.23
N ILE A 109 -8.81 -6.79 3.22
CA ILE A 109 -7.39 -6.95 3.57
C ILE A 109 -7.25 -7.43 5.01
N ALA A 110 -7.94 -6.78 5.94
CA ALA A 110 -7.87 -7.11 7.37
C ALA A 110 -8.47 -8.48 7.70
N GLN A 111 -9.48 -8.94 6.95
CA GLN A 111 -10.11 -10.26 7.07
C GLN A 111 -9.33 -11.38 6.37
N THR A 112 -8.28 -11.04 5.61
CA THR A 112 -7.48 -12.04 4.90
C THR A 112 -6.56 -12.77 5.87
N ASN A 113 -6.74 -14.09 5.96
CA ASN A 113 -5.85 -14.99 6.68
C ASN A 113 -4.62 -15.27 5.81
N GLY A 114 -3.45 -14.88 6.31
CA GLY A 114 -2.16 -15.04 5.62
C GLY A 114 -1.67 -13.77 4.94
N ASP A 115 -0.75 -13.98 3.99
CA ASP A 115 -0.01 -12.92 3.32
C ASP A 115 -0.84 -12.19 2.27
N VAL A 116 -0.54 -10.91 2.12
CA VAL A 116 -1.12 -10.01 1.12
C VAL A 116 0.00 -9.53 0.21
N TYR A 117 -0.30 -9.44 -1.07
CA TYR A 117 0.66 -9.06 -2.10
C TYR A 117 0.13 -7.88 -2.91
N LEU A 118 1.05 -7.04 -3.40
CA LEU A 118 0.77 -6.03 -4.42
C LEU A 118 1.35 -6.51 -5.75
N THR A 119 0.51 -6.61 -6.77
CA THR A 119 0.91 -7.06 -8.10
C THR A 119 1.35 -5.88 -8.98
N PHE A 120 2.31 -6.14 -9.86
CA PHE A 120 2.83 -5.20 -10.84
C PHE A 120 2.78 -5.85 -12.22
N GLY A 121 2.07 -5.23 -13.15
CA GLY A 121 1.84 -5.77 -14.48
C GLY A 121 0.88 -4.92 -15.29
N ASP A 122 0.19 -5.56 -16.23
CA ASP A 122 -0.84 -4.96 -17.07
C ASP A 122 -2.16 -5.77 -17.01
N ALA A 123 -3.07 -5.51 -17.93
CA ALA A 123 -4.35 -6.21 -17.98
C ALA A 123 -4.24 -7.71 -18.36
N LYS A 124 -3.15 -8.11 -19.01
CA LYS A 124 -2.93 -9.45 -19.55
C LYS A 124 -2.01 -10.29 -18.67
N LYS A 125 -1.03 -9.67 -18.01
CA LYS A 125 0.02 -10.39 -17.29
C LYS A 125 0.44 -9.67 -16.01
N VAL A 126 0.71 -10.47 -14.98
CA VAL A 126 1.48 -10.03 -13.80
C VAL A 126 2.96 -10.27 -14.09
N ASP A 127 3.76 -9.21 -14.08
CA ASP A 127 5.21 -9.30 -14.30
C ASP A 127 5.93 -9.70 -13.02
N PHE A 128 5.53 -9.12 -11.89
CA PHE A 128 5.99 -9.51 -10.56
C PHE A 128 4.98 -9.10 -9.48
N TYR A 129 5.24 -9.55 -8.25
CA TYR A 129 4.47 -9.16 -7.08
C TYR A 129 5.41 -9.03 -5.88
N ILE A 130 5.02 -8.21 -4.90
CA ILE A 130 5.74 -8.05 -3.64
C ILE A 130 4.80 -8.30 -2.47
N PRO A 131 5.26 -8.96 -1.40
CA PRO A 131 4.48 -9.00 -0.17
C PRO A 131 4.36 -7.59 0.42
N VAL A 132 3.20 -7.28 0.96
CA VAL A 132 2.92 -5.99 1.60
C VAL A 132 2.39 -6.21 3.00
N SER A 133 2.58 -5.21 3.87
CA SER A 133 2.05 -5.25 5.22
C SER A 133 0.62 -4.69 5.26
N LYS A 134 -0.24 -5.37 6.01
CA LYS A 134 -1.60 -4.91 6.34
C LYS A 134 -1.61 -3.80 7.40
N ALA A 135 -0.53 -3.69 8.17
CA ALA A 135 -0.34 -2.70 9.23
C ALA A 135 0.83 -1.76 8.90
N PRO A 136 0.81 -0.50 9.37
CA PRO A 136 1.89 0.45 9.11
C PRO A 136 3.20 0.00 9.75
N LYS A 137 4.30 0.30 9.08
CA LYS A 137 5.67 0.04 9.55
C LYS A 137 6.55 1.23 9.19
N LEU A 138 7.38 1.68 10.13
CA LEU A 138 8.36 2.73 9.87
C LEU A 138 9.29 2.32 8.70
N GLY A 139 9.60 3.28 7.84
CA GLY A 139 10.46 3.08 6.67
C GLY A 139 9.78 2.42 5.46
N TRP A 140 8.54 1.93 5.59
CA TRP A 140 7.78 1.33 4.49
C TRP A 140 6.97 2.40 3.75
N CYS A 141 6.84 2.28 2.43
CA CYS A 141 6.05 3.20 1.62
C CYS A 141 4.55 2.88 1.72
N THR A 142 3.67 3.86 1.55
CA THR A 142 2.23 3.62 1.47
C THR A 142 1.81 3.28 0.05
N TYR A 143 0.88 2.37 -0.14
CA TYR A 143 0.13 2.22 -1.40
C TYR A 143 -1.35 2.34 -1.10
N ASP A 144 -2.00 3.34 -1.70
CA ASP A 144 -3.42 3.60 -1.56
C ASP A 144 -4.15 3.54 -2.90
N THR A 145 -5.39 3.02 -2.87
CA THR A 145 -6.23 2.92 -4.06
C THR A 145 -7.70 3.08 -3.73
N ARG A 146 -8.45 3.63 -4.68
CA ARG A 146 -9.91 3.67 -4.66
C ARG A 146 -10.50 3.42 -6.03
N LYS A 147 -11.74 2.93 -6.04
CA LYS A 147 -12.60 2.96 -7.23
C LYS A 147 -13.53 4.16 -7.16
N TYR A 148 -13.81 4.76 -8.30
CA TYR A 148 -14.79 5.83 -8.41
C TYR A 148 -15.48 5.79 -9.77
N MET A 149 -16.68 6.35 -9.84
CA MET A 149 -17.41 6.49 -11.10
C MET A 149 -17.04 7.81 -11.75
N ASN A 150 -16.77 7.78 -13.06
CA ASN A 150 -16.66 8.96 -13.91
C ASN A 150 -17.67 8.79 -15.05
N GLY A 151 -18.87 9.36 -14.87
CA GLY A 151 -20.02 9.03 -15.71
C GLY A 151 -20.40 7.55 -15.59
N ALA A 152 -20.48 6.84 -16.72
CA ALA A 152 -20.77 5.41 -16.76
C ALA A 152 -19.54 4.50 -16.56
N GLN A 153 -18.33 5.06 -16.50
CA GLN A 153 -17.10 4.28 -16.41
C GLN A 153 -16.60 4.17 -14.97
N THR A 154 -16.28 2.96 -14.54
CA THR A 154 -15.56 2.74 -13.28
C THR A 154 -14.07 2.99 -13.48
N MET A 155 -13.57 4.02 -12.82
CA MET A 155 -12.16 4.39 -12.77
C MET A 155 -11.50 3.87 -11.50
N ARG A 156 -10.17 3.79 -11.50
CA ARG A 156 -9.36 3.45 -10.33
C ARG A 156 -8.24 4.46 -10.15
N GLU A 157 -8.19 5.07 -8.99
CA GLU A 157 -7.06 5.87 -8.54
C GLU A 157 -6.07 4.96 -7.81
N ARG A 158 -4.77 5.18 -8.03
CA ARG A 158 -3.68 4.44 -7.37
C ARG A 158 -2.60 5.44 -7.02
N HIS A 159 -1.96 5.26 -5.88
CA HIS A 159 -0.88 6.11 -5.46
C HIS A 159 0.11 5.33 -4.60
N LEU A 160 1.39 5.43 -4.97
CA LEU A 160 2.51 5.02 -4.14
C LEU A 160 3.02 6.26 -3.41
N GLY A 161 2.85 6.31 -2.10
CA GLY A 161 3.31 7.39 -1.25
C GLY A 161 4.72 7.18 -0.72
N ASN A 162 5.15 8.13 0.10
CA ASN A 162 6.48 8.13 0.70
C ASN A 162 6.56 7.18 1.90
N LYS A 163 7.79 6.95 2.37
CA LYS A 163 8.07 6.16 3.59
C LYS A 163 7.32 6.70 4.79
N VAL A 164 6.74 5.81 5.58
CA VAL A 164 6.13 6.10 6.88
C VAL A 164 7.23 6.49 7.86
N VAL A 165 7.04 7.63 8.52
CA VAL A 165 7.97 8.17 9.54
C VAL A 165 7.30 8.35 10.90
N LYS A 166 5.99 8.19 10.98
CA LYS A 166 5.26 8.27 12.24
C LYS A 166 3.97 7.45 12.18
N ILE A 167 3.67 6.76 13.27
CA ILE A 167 2.44 6.02 13.50
C ILE A 167 1.88 6.52 14.84
N ALA A 168 0.68 7.07 14.82
CA ALA A 168 -0.03 7.54 16.01
C ALA A 168 -1.22 6.64 16.32
N TYR A 169 -1.32 6.21 17.57
CA TYR A 169 -2.37 5.35 18.08
C TYR A 169 -3.41 6.17 18.84
N ARG A 170 -4.66 5.69 18.86
CA ARG A 170 -5.81 6.34 19.51
C ARG A 170 -5.67 6.41 21.03
N ASP A 171 -4.85 5.55 21.63
CA ASP A 171 -4.50 5.58 23.05
C ASP A 171 -3.39 6.62 23.39
N GLY A 172 -2.94 7.40 22.40
CA GLY A 172 -1.93 8.43 22.55
C GLY A 172 -0.49 7.95 22.31
N ARG A 173 -0.24 6.65 22.10
CA ARG A 173 1.10 6.17 21.74
C ARG A 173 1.54 6.72 20.38
N ILE A 174 2.83 7.03 20.26
CA ILE A 174 3.47 7.48 19.01
C ILE A 174 4.74 6.66 18.79
N VAL A 175 4.91 6.20 17.55
CA VAL A 175 6.12 5.51 17.09
C VAL A 175 6.67 6.29 15.90
N SER A 176 7.94 6.70 15.96
CA SER A 176 8.62 7.53 14.94
C SER A 176 10.09 7.16 14.82
#